data_AF-A0A559UMV9-F1
#
_entry.id   AF-A0A559UMV9-F1
#
_cell.length_a   1.000
_cell.length_b   1.000
_cell.length_c   1.000
_cell.angle_alpha   90.00
_cell.angle_beta   90.00
_cell.angle_gamma   90.00
#
_symmetry.space_group_name_H-M   'P 1'
#
loop_
_entity.id
_entity.type
_entity.pdbx_description
1 polymer ?
#
loop_
_entity_poly.entity_id
_entity_poly.type
_entity_poly.pdbx_seq_one_letter_code
_entity_poly.pdbx_strand_id
1 'polypeptide(L)'
;MDPVIIVGAGPVGLTLALALARQEVPSVVLDEGPGKDEPRPARTVVLREDTAALLERLTGVAVADHGVRWTGWRSVRRRQVLTEITFDEGDPAAPLHLAQHVLTGALRAAVAHEPLVEVAADSRLDSIEQERSGISAHTRGPKGTWWRGSYLVGCDGPRSTVRKLQDIRFPGRTSVERHAVAALRVELPWEGQALLHRMPPWRSSGPSAGEVTARPLPDGVWRLDWLLPPGKDLVTPDILVARIRETLAGWTDGTTPAYDLLDTGVHTVHHRLARRWRAGRVFLAGDAAHLLGALGTQGLDEGLRDADNLAWKLAPAWHHGHHEALLDSYQAERRAVVAARLRAADQLLPVLRGGGGLRHYVPGAARGHDALLTDGHLGRGPVGAPGAYADSPLTPRHLEAEIQVDTPFGSPVADVRVTAEDGSFVQLRDRLGRGALLVVLIAPGTGVWDRKHWVSAGVMPRLAAAVAALPHPAELLVAEGYPGAPAHSVLLVRPDGHLVTALNGVRPADLYAAAEATLGGAVPEEKEQEEEKKEEAEAGSGVR
;
A
#
# COMPACT_ATOMS: atom_id res chain seq x y z
N MET A 1 -2.80 -1.35 -29.26
CA MET A 1 -2.17 -2.09 -28.16
C MET A 1 -3.22 -2.99 -27.54
N ASP A 2 -2.86 -4.23 -27.20
CA ASP A 2 -3.78 -5.17 -26.55
C ASP A 2 -4.00 -4.77 -25.07
N PRO A 3 -5.13 -5.14 -24.44
CA PRO A 3 -5.40 -4.77 -23.04
C PRO A 3 -4.37 -5.36 -22.06
N VAL A 4 -4.34 -4.85 -20.82
CA VAL A 4 -3.59 -5.48 -19.73
C VAL A 4 -4.42 -6.63 -19.14
N ILE A 5 -3.85 -7.83 -19.08
CA ILE A 5 -4.52 -8.98 -18.45
C ILE A 5 -4.24 -8.96 -16.94
N ILE A 6 -5.27 -9.02 -16.12
CA ILE A 6 -5.18 -9.10 -14.67
C ILE A 6 -5.76 -10.43 -14.23
N VAL A 7 -5.00 -11.25 -13.49
CA VAL A 7 -5.45 -12.57 -13.06
C VAL A 7 -5.82 -12.50 -11.58
N GLY A 8 -7.11 -12.65 -11.28
CA GLY A 8 -7.70 -12.60 -9.95
C GLY A 8 -8.51 -11.31 -9.71
N ALA A 9 -9.82 -11.45 -9.49
CA ALA A 9 -10.73 -10.35 -9.15
C ALA A 9 -10.87 -10.14 -7.63
N GLY A 10 -9.77 -10.32 -6.89
CA GLY A 10 -9.66 -9.86 -5.50
C GLY A 10 -9.51 -8.33 -5.43
N PRO A 11 -9.48 -7.73 -4.22
CA PRO A 11 -9.43 -6.28 -4.10
C PRO A 11 -8.22 -5.66 -4.81
N VAL A 12 -7.03 -6.29 -4.73
CA VAL A 12 -5.82 -5.80 -5.43
C VAL A 12 -5.99 -5.79 -6.95
N GLY A 13 -6.57 -6.84 -7.54
CA GLY A 13 -6.77 -6.93 -8.99
C GLY A 13 -7.82 -5.92 -9.49
N LEU A 14 -8.91 -5.74 -8.74
CA LEU A 14 -9.94 -4.76 -9.07
C LEU A 14 -9.43 -3.31 -8.92
N THR A 15 -8.64 -3.03 -7.86
CA THR A 15 -7.96 -1.74 -7.69
C THR A 15 -7.02 -1.45 -8.86
N LEU A 16 -6.21 -2.43 -9.29
CA LEU A 16 -5.33 -2.26 -10.44
C LEU A 16 -6.11 -1.97 -11.73
N ALA A 17 -7.21 -2.69 -11.98
CA ALA A 17 -8.05 -2.48 -13.16
C ALA A 17 -8.62 -1.05 -13.22
N LEU A 18 -9.16 -0.55 -12.10
CA LEU A 18 -9.67 0.83 -12.01
C LEU A 18 -8.55 1.87 -12.11
N ALA A 19 -7.39 1.62 -11.50
CA ALA A 19 -6.24 2.52 -11.56
C ALA A 19 -5.64 2.63 -12.97
N LEU A 20 -5.71 1.55 -13.75
CA LEU A 20 -5.36 1.53 -15.18
C LEU A 20 -6.41 2.28 -16.02
N ALA A 21 -7.70 2.04 -15.76
CA ALA A 21 -8.79 2.71 -16.48
C ALA A 21 -8.77 4.24 -16.30
N ARG A 22 -8.45 4.73 -15.09
CA ARG A 22 -8.23 6.17 -14.82
C ARG A 22 -7.09 6.81 -15.62
N GLN A 23 -6.23 5.98 -16.20
CA GLN A 23 -5.11 6.39 -17.05
C GLN A 23 -5.34 5.92 -18.49
N GLU A 24 -6.59 5.65 -18.86
CA GLU A 24 -7.05 5.29 -20.20
C GLU A 24 -6.43 3.98 -20.73
N VAL A 25 -6.07 3.05 -19.83
CA VAL A 25 -5.55 1.73 -20.20
C VAL A 25 -6.64 0.66 -20.05
N PRO A 26 -7.04 -0.01 -21.15
CA PRO A 26 -8.01 -1.09 -21.08
C PRO A 26 -7.43 -2.34 -20.41
N SER A 27 -8.26 -3.05 -19.64
CA SER A 27 -7.85 -4.27 -18.94
C SER A 27 -8.91 -5.36 -18.97
N VAL A 28 -8.45 -6.62 -18.90
CA VAL A 28 -9.31 -7.81 -18.76
C VAL A 28 -8.95 -8.52 -17.47
N VAL A 29 -9.92 -8.65 -16.57
CA VAL A 29 -9.78 -9.33 -15.28
C VAL A 29 -10.28 -10.77 -15.40
N LEU A 30 -9.38 -11.74 -15.31
CA LEU A 30 -9.67 -13.17 -15.34
C LEU A 30 -9.82 -13.68 -13.91
N ASP A 31 -11.02 -14.10 -13.51
CA ASP A 31 -11.28 -14.64 -12.18
C ASP A 31 -11.67 -16.11 -12.24
N GLU A 32 -11.09 -16.93 -11.34
CA GLU A 32 -11.46 -18.35 -11.28
C GLU A 32 -12.83 -18.60 -10.64
N GLY A 33 -13.35 -17.63 -9.88
CA GLY A 33 -14.63 -17.73 -9.19
C GLY A 33 -15.81 -17.27 -10.04
N PRO A 34 -17.04 -17.46 -9.52
CA PRO A 34 -18.29 -17.12 -10.23
C PRO A 34 -18.59 -15.61 -10.27
N GLY A 35 -17.60 -14.76 -9.97
CA GLY A 35 -17.75 -13.30 -9.93
C GLY A 35 -18.53 -12.76 -8.72
N LYS A 36 -18.78 -13.59 -7.69
CA LYS A 36 -19.45 -13.19 -6.44
C LYS A 36 -18.58 -13.51 -5.24
N ASP A 37 -18.47 -12.56 -4.32
CA ASP A 37 -17.82 -12.75 -3.03
C ASP A 37 -18.86 -13.06 -1.95
N GLU A 38 -18.66 -14.17 -1.23
CA GLU A 38 -19.49 -14.50 -0.08
C GLU A 38 -19.20 -13.54 1.08
N PRO A 39 -20.23 -13.03 1.80
CA PRO A 39 -20.03 -12.22 2.99
C PRO A 39 -19.25 -13.00 4.06
N ARG A 40 -18.07 -12.47 4.43
CA ARG A 40 -17.22 -13.01 5.50
C ARG A 40 -16.89 -11.90 6.50
N PRO A 41 -17.77 -11.61 7.48
CA PRO A 41 -17.58 -10.56 8.47
C PRO A 41 -16.26 -10.67 9.26
N ALA A 42 -15.76 -11.89 9.52
CA ALA A 42 -14.50 -12.07 10.24
C ALA A 42 -13.26 -11.78 9.37
N ARG A 43 -13.43 -11.67 8.03
CA ARG A 43 -12.37 -11.27 7.10
C ARG A 43 -12.46 -9.77 6.86
N THR A 44 -11.56 -9.03 7.49
CA THR A 44 -11.55 -7.55 7.48
C THR A 44 -10.23 -6.99 6.98
N VAL A 45 -10.23 -5.70 6.66
CA VAL A 45 -9.06 -4.91 6.30
C VAL A 45 -9.00 -3.63 7.13
N VAL A 46 -7.79 -3.20 7.49
CA VAL A 46 -7.54 -1.89 8.06
C VAL A 46 -6.79 -1.07 7.01
N LEU A 47 -7.42 -0.01 6.52
CA LEU A 47 -6.89 0.90 5.53
C LEU A 47 -6.23 2.10 6.23
N ARG A 48 -5.12 2.54 5.64
CA ARG A 48 -4.49 3.82 5.99
C ARG A 48 -5.07 4.95 5.16
N GLU A 49 -4.81 6.17 5.60
CA GLU A 49 -5.25 7.40 4.95
C GLU A 49 -5.04 7.39 3.43
N ASP A 50 -3.82 7.07 2.98
CA ASP A 50 -3.42 7.05 1.58
C ASP A 50 -4.22 6.03 0.74
N THR A 51 -4.35 4.81 1.26
CA THR A 51 -5.10 3.73 0.59
C THR A 51 -6.61 3.93 0.64
N ALA A 52 -7.14 4.50 1.72
CA ALA A 52 -8.55 4.87 1.80
C ALA A 52 -8.87 5.94 0.75
N ALA A 53 -8.05 6.99 0.68
CA ALA A 53 -8.19 8.03 -0.35
C ALA A 53 -8.02 7.47 -1.77
N LEU A 54 -7.09 6.53 -1.99
CA LEU A 54 -6.96 5.82 -3.27
C LEU A 54 -8.28 5.15 -3.66
N LEU A 55 -8.85 4.36 -2.76
CA LEU A 55 -10.09 3.64 -3.04
C LEU A 55 -11.28 4.57 -3.27
N GLU A 56 -11.37 5.69 -2.54
CA GLU A 56 -12.37 6.73 -2.78
C GLU A 56 -12.21 7.34 -4.19
N ARG A 57 -10.97 7.66 -4.61
CA ARG A 57 -10.71 8.15 -5.99
C ARG A 57 -11.09 7.13 -7.06
N LEU A 58 -10.84 5.83 -6.82
CA LEU A 58 -11.12 4.78 -7.81
C LEU A 58 -12.61 4.43 -7.90
N THR A 59 -13.32 4.45 -6.77
CA THR A 59 -14.72 4.00 -6.71
C THR A 59 -15.73 5.13 -6.77
N GLY A 60 -15.34 6.36 -6.45
CA GLY A 60 -16.25 7.50 -6.28
C GLY A 60 -17.15 7.39 -5.03
N VAL A 61 -16.92 6.40 -4.18
CA VAL A 61 -17.68 6.15 -2.95
C VAL A 61 -16.80 6.51 -1.76
N ALA A 62 -17.37 7.20 -0.77
CA ALA A 62 -16.73 7.43 0.52
C ALA A 62 -16.61 6.11 1.27
N VAL A 63 -15.45 5.44 1.17
CA VAL A 63 -15.20 4.13 1.81
C VAL A 63 -15.33 4.24 3.33
N ALA A 64 -15.09 5.45 3.87
CA ALA A 64 -15.32 5.77 5.27
C ALA A 64 -16.77 5.51 5.73
N ASP A 65 -17.77 5.70 4.86
CA ASP A 65 -19.19 5.52 5.19
C ASP A 65 -19.56 4.04 5.39
N HIS A 66 -18.69 3.13 4.94
CA HIS A 66 -18.87 1.68 5.03
C HIS A 66 -17.94 1.01 6.05
N GLY A 67 -17.14 1.80 6.76
CA GLY A 67 -16.19 1.34 7.77
C GLY A 67 -16.33 2.12 9.07
N VAL A 68 -15.42 1.83 10.00
CA VAL A 68 -15.28 2.58 11.25
C VAL A 68 -13.86 3.12 11.32
N ARG A 69 -13.74 4.45 11.43
CA ARG A 69 -12.48 5.08 11.85
C ARG A 69 -12.33 4.86 13.35
N TRP A 70 -11.17 4.35 13.77
CA TRP A 70 -10.92 4.16 15.19
C TRP A 70 -10.85 5.49 15.92
N THR A 71 -11.55 5.62 17.03
CA THR A 71 -11.48 6.81 17.92
C THR A 71 -10.24 6.76 18.82
N GLY A 72 -9.60 5.59 18.91
CA GLY A 72 -8.38 5.42 19.65
C GLY A 72 -7.81 4.01 19.61
N TRP A 73 -6.68 3.85 20.27
CA TRP A 73 -6.01 2.58 20.48
C TRP A 73 -5.57 2.44 21.93
N ARG A 74 -5.87 1.29 22.53
CA ARG A 74 -5.48 0.95 23.89
C ARG A 74 -4.62 -0.31 23.92
N SER A 75 -3.49 -0.25 24.61
CA SER A 75 -2.67 -1.42 24.92
C SER A 75 -2.74 -1.70 26.41
N VAL A 76 -3.25 -2.87 26.78
CA VAL A 76 -3.41 -3.32 28.17
C VAL A 76 -2.55 -4.54 28.42
N ARG A 77 -1.90 -4.59 29.58
CA ARG A 77 -1.22 -5.79 30.07
C ARG A 77 -1.72 -6.14 31.46
N ARG A 78 -2.26 -7.35 31.63
CA ARG A 78 -2.97 -7.78 32.84
C ARG A 78 -4.15 -6.87 33.19
N ARG A 79 -3.94 -5.86 34.06
CA ARG A 79 -4.95 -4.85 34.42
C ARG A 79 -4.42 -3.42 34.21
N GLN A 80 -3.19 -3.27 33.71
CA GLN A 80 -2.53 -1.98 33.56
C GLN A 80 -2.63 -1.51 32.11
N VAL A 81 -3.06 -0.27 31.91
CA VAL A 81 -2.97 0.42 30.62
C VAL A 81 -1.52 0.82 30.41
N LEU A 82 -0.93 0.36 29.32
CA LEU A 82 0.45 0.68 28.94
C LEU A 82 0.52 1.89 28.01
N THR A 83 -0.44 1.97 27.09
CA THR A 83 -0.51 3.02 26.08
C THR A 83 -1.96 3.26 25.73
N GLU A 84 -2.30 4.52 25.55
CA GLU A 84 -3.59 4.98 25.08
C GLU A 84 -3.33 6.10 24.08
N ILE A 85 -3.93 5.97 22.90
CA ILE A 85 -3.84 6.95 21.81
C ILE A 85 -5.27 7.30 21.46
N THR A 86 -5.57 8.58 21.36
CA THR A 86 -6.85 9.10 20.90
C THR A 86 -6.67 9.71 19.53
N PHE A 87 -7.68 9.57 18.70
CA PHE A 87 -7.78 10.26 17.41
C PHE A 87 -8.92 11.26 17.51
N ASP A 88 -8.71 12.45 16.94
CA ASP A 88 -9.77 13.44 16.86
C ASP A 88 -10.87 12.96 15.90
N GLU A 89 -12.09 13.45 16.08
CA GLU A 89 -13.20 13.11 15.20
C GLU A 89 -12.87 13.53 13.75
N GLY A 90 -12.95 12.57 12.83
CA GLY A 90 -12.61 12.81 11.42
C GLY A 90 -11.11 12.87 11.11
N ASP A 91 -10.22 12.58 12.06
CA ASP A 91 -8.77 12.49 11.80
C ASP A 91 -8.48 11.49 10.68
N PRO A 92 -7.96 11.93 9.52
CA PRO A 92 -7.75 11.06 8.39
C PRO A 92 -6.62 10.05 8.64
N ALA A 93 -5.71 10.32 9.59
CA ALA A 93 -4.67 9.41 10.04
C ALA A 93 -5.21 8.27 10.92
N ALA A 94 -6.44 8.40 11.45
CA ALA A 94 -7.11 7.33 12.17
C ALA A 94 -7.35 6.13 11.23
N PRO A 95 -6.96 4.89 11.63
CA PRO A 95 -7.14 3.72 10.79
C PRO A 95 -8.62 3.47 10.47
N LEU A 96 -8.93 3.20 9.20
CA LEU A 96 -10.27 2.87 8.74
C LEU A 96 -10.44 1.35 8.67
N HIS A 97 -11.38 0.78 9.42
CA HIS A 97 -11.58 -0.66 9.50
C HIS A 97 -12.95 -1.06 8.95
N LEU A 98 -12.95 -2.00 8.00
CA LEU A 98 -14.13 -2.51 7.33
C LEU A 98 -13.99 -4.00 6.99
N ALA A 99 -15.13 -4.64 6.71
CA ALA A 99 -15.12 -6.01 6.21
C ALA A 99 -14.62 -6.05 4.76
N GLN A 100 -13.78 -7.03 4.42
CA GLN A 100 -13.14 -7.08 3.10
C GLN A 100 -14.16 -7.30 1.98
N HIS A 101 -15.24 -8.03 2.23
CA HIS A 101 -16.29 -8.26 1.25
C HIS A 101 -17.04 -6.97 0.89
N VAL A 102 -17.17 -6.02 1.83
CA VAL A 102 -17.76 -4.70 1.58
C VAL A 102 -16.87 -3.89 0.64
N LEU A 103 -15.56 -3.83 0.94
CA LEU A 103 -14.58 -3.20 0.05
C LEU A 103 -14.59 -3.82 -1.36
N THR A 104 -14.61 -5.15 -1.43
CA THR A 104 -14.61 -5.87 -2.71
C THR A 104 -15.90 -5.61 -3.49
N GLY A 105 -17.04 -5.53 -2.79
CA GLY A 105 -18.33 -5.14 -3.39
C GLY A 105 -18.30 -3.75 -3.99
N ALA A 106 -17.75 -2.76 -3.29
CA ALA A 106 -17.60 -1.39 -3.80
C ALA A 106 -16.71 -1.34 -5.05
N LEU A 107 -15.58 -2.06 -5.04
CA LEU A 107 -14.68 -2.17 -6.19
C LEU A 107 -15.35 -2.85 -7.39
N ARG A 108 -16.11 -3.94 -7.17
CA ARG A 108 -16.88 -4.60 -8.24
C ARG A 108 -17.96 -3.70 -8.80
N ALA A 109 -18.66 -2.95 -7.96
CA ALA A 109 -19.67 -1.99 -8.39
C ALA A 109 -19.06 -0.89 -9.26
N ALA A 110 -17.88 -0.36 -8.90
CA ALA A 110 -17.16 0.60 -9.72
C ALA A 110 -16.72 -0.01 -11.06
N VAL A 111 -16.12 -1.20 -11.05
CA VAL A 111 -15.71 -1.91 -12.27
C VAL A 111 -16.88 -2.20 -13.21
N ALA A 112 -18.06 -2.53 -12.68
CA ALA A 112 -19.25 -2.79 -13.50
C ALA A 112 -19.72 -1.56 -14.30
N HIS A 113 -19.33 -0.35 -13.89
CA HIS A 113 -19.64 0.90 -14.60
C HIS A 113 -18.46 1.44 -15.41
N GLU A 114 -17.32 0.74 -15.43
CA GLU A 114 -16.11 1.18 -16.12
C GLU A 114 -15.97 0.49 -17.48
N PRO A 115 -16.18 1.20 -18.61
CA PRO A 115 -16.15 0.59 -19.95
C PRO A 115 -14.77 0.05 -20.37
N LEU A 116 -13.67 0.51 -19.74
CA LEU A 116 -12.33 0.03 -20.06
C LEU A 116 -11.95 -1.28 -19.34
N VAL A 117 -12.83 -1.81 -18.46
CA VAL A 117 -12.55 -3.03 -17.70
C VAL A 117 -13.54 -4.13 -18.06
N GLU A 118 -13.03 -5.21 -18.63
CA GLU A 118 -13.79 -6.45 -18.82
C GLU A 118 -13.50 -7.42 -17.68
N VAL A 119 -14.54 -8.05 -17.11
CA VAL A 119 -14.37 -9.12 -16.11
C VAL A 119 -14.86 -10.45 -16.67
N ALA A 120 -13.95 -11.40 -16.81
CA ALA A 120 -14.24 -12.78 -17.19
C ALA A 120 -14.25 -13.67 -15.94
N ALA A 121 -15.43 -13.94 -15.41
CA ALA A 121 -15.64 -14.92 -14.33
C ALA A 121 -15.48 -16.36 -14.85
N ASP A 122 -15.40 -17.32 -13.92
CA ASP A 122 -15.24 -18.76 -14.20
C ASP A 122 -14.09 -19.08 -15.19
N SER A 123 -13.05 -18.24 -15.16
CA SER A 123 -11.94 -18.20 -16.11
C SER A 123 -10.63 -18.49 -15.37
N ARG A 124 -10.39 -19.77 -15.09
CA ARG A 124 -9.20 -20.19 -14.37
C ARG A 124 -8.00 -20.28 -15.32
N LEU A 125 -7.02 -19.42 -15.12
CA LEU A 125 -5.74 -19.45 -15.85
C LEU A 125 -5.05 -20.81 -15.71
N ASP A 126 -4.50 -21.34 -16.80
CA ASP A 126 -3.66 -22.54 -16.77
C ASP A 126 -2.38 -22.48 -17.62
N SER A 127 -2.28 -21.57 -18.59
CA SER A 127 -1.03 -21.35 -19.35
C SER A 127 -0.80 -19.88 -19.68
N ILE A 128 0.47 -19.53 -19.85
CA ILE A 128 0.95 -18.20 -20.22
C ILE A 128 2.05 -18.37 -21.27
N GLU A 129 1.93 -17.68 -22.39
CA GLU A 129 2.92 -17.63 -23.46
C GLU A 129 3.37 -16.19 -23.69
N GLN A 130 4.67 -15.93 -23.57
CA GLN A 130 5.24 -14.59 -23.79
C GLN A 130 5.86 -14.49 -25.18
N GLU A 131 5.52 -13.41 -25.89
CA GLU A 131 6.10 -13.04 -27.18
C GLU A 131 6.78 -11.67 -27.09
N ARG A 132 7.56 -11.31 -28.12
CA ARG A 132 8.14 -9.96 -28.20
C ARG A 132 7.06 -8.88 -28.24
N SER A 133 5.94 -9.14 -28.92
CA SER A 133 4.85 -8.17 -29.13
C SER A 133 3.77 -8.15 -28.04
N GLY A 134 3.75 -9.11 -27.12
CA GLY A 134 2.66 -9.21 -26.14
C GLY A 134 2.69 -10.53 -25.36
N ILE A 135 1.57 -10.85 -24.74
CA ILE A 135 1.38 -12.06 -23.96
C ILE A 135 0.03 -12.72 -24.28
N SER A 136 0.02 -14.04 -24.31
CA SER A 136 -1.18 -14.85 -24.47
C SER A 136 -1.43 -15.65 -23.20
N ALA A 137 -2.66 -15.66 -22.72
CA ALA A 137 -3.07 -16.37 -21.53
C ALA A 137 -4.25 -17.28 -21.84
N HIS A 138 -4.16 -18.56 -21.49
CA HIS A 138 -5.26 -19.50 -21.67
C HIS A 138 -6.01 -19.71 -20.36
N THR A 139 -7.34 -19.72 -20.43
CA THR A 139 -8.20 -20.05 -19.30
C THR A 139 -8.97 -21.34 -19.56
N ARG A 140 -9.14 -22.13 -18.50
CA ARG A 140 -10.10 -23.24 -18.44
C ARG A 140 -11.38 -22.79 -17.77
N GLY A 141 -12.49 -23.35 -18.23
CA GLY A 141 -13.83 -23.06 -17.75
C GLY A 141 -14.86 -23.42 -18.82
N PRO A 142 -16.15 -23.08 -18.60
CA PRO A 142 -17.21 -23.32 -19.58
C PRO A 142 -16.95 -22.67 -20.95
N LYS A 143 -16.17 -21.58 -20.97
CA LYS A 143 -15.78 -20.82 -22.17
C LYS A 143 -14.27 -20.79 -22.36
N GLY A 144 -13.58 -21.90 -22.09
CA GLY A 144 -12.11 -21.93 -22.18
C GLY A 144 -11.59 -21.31 -23.47
N THR A 145 -10.71 -20.32 -23.35
CA THR A 145 -10.30 -19.46 -24.46
C THR A 145 -8.90 -18.89 -24.24
N TRP A 146 -8.34 -18.34 -25.31
CA TRP A 146 -7.10 -17.57 -25.30
C TRP A 146 -7.39 -16.07 -25.23
N TRP A 147 -6.67 -15.40 -24.35
CA TRP A 147 -6.69 -13.96 -24.15
C TRP A 147 -5.36 -13.39 -24.59
N ARG A 148 -5.38 -12.29 -25.34
CA ARG A 148 -4.18 -11.58 -25.79
C ARG A 148 -4.07 -10.26 -25.03
N GLY A 149 -2.88 -9.93 -24.56
CA GLY A 149 -2.62 -8.72 -23.80
C GLY A 149 -1.23 -8.14 -24.06
N SER A 150 -1.04 -6.87 -23.70
CA SER A 150 0.27 -6.23 -23.74
C SER A 150 1.16 -6.64 -22.56
N TYR A 151 0.52 -6.87 -21.42
CA TYR A 151 1.10 -7.25 -20.12
C TYR A 151 0.14 -8.15 -19.36
N LEU A 152 0.67 -8.92 -18.40
CA LEU A 152 -0.12 -9.74 -17.49
C LEU A 152 0.28 -9.49 -16.04
N VAL A 153 -0.68 -9.27 -15.15
CA VAL A 153 -0.44 -9.08 -13.71
C VAL A 153 -1.14 -10.16 -12.91
N GLY A 154 -0.39 -10.95 -12.15
CA GLY A 154 -0.91 -11.92 -11.20
C GLY A 154 -1.32 -11.26 -9.89
N CYS A 155 -2.62 -11.20 -9.66
CA CYS A 155 -3.29 -10.75 -8.43
C CYS A 155 -4.09 -11.91 -7.78
N ASP A 156 -3.73 -13.15 -8.10
CA ASP A 156 -4.44 -14.40 -7.83
C ASP A 156 -4.06 -15.05 -6.47
N GLY A 157 -3.69 -14.21 -5.52
CA GLY A 157 -3.59 -14.57 -4.10
C GLY A 157 -2.40 -15.47 -3.71
N PRO A 158 -2.42 -16.01 -2.48
CA PRO A 158 -1.27 -16.70 -1.89
C PRO A 158 -0.86 -17.96 -2.66
N ARG A 159 -1.79 -18.58 -3.40
CA ARG A 159 -1.58 -19.78 -4.20
C ARG A 159 -1.35 -19.51 -5.68
N SER A 160 -1.07 -18.25 -6.04
CA SER A 160 -0.87 -17.73 -7.39
C SER A 160 -0.41 -18.77 -8.41
N THR A 161 -1.25 -18.98 -9.41
CA THR A 161 -0.98 -19.76 -10.63
C THR A 161 0.00 -19.01 -11.51
N VAL A 162 -0.15 -17.69 -11.68
CA VAL A 162 0.78 -16.86 -12.47
C VAL A 162 2.23 -17.03 -11.97
N ARG A 163 2.44 -16.89 -10.66
CA ARG A 163 3.76 -17.06 -10.04
C ARG A 163 4.36 -18.45 -10.32
N LYS A 164 3.54 -19.50 -10.29
CA LYS A 164 4.00 -20.88 -10.55
C LYS A 164 4.31 -21.11 -12.03
N LEU A 165 3.49 -20.60 -12.95
CA LEU A 165 3.71 -20.73 -14.39
C LEU A 165 4.97 -19.99 -14.85
N GLN A 166 5.35 -18.92 -14.15
CA GLN A 166 6.60 -18.18 -14.41
C GLN A 166 7.82 -18.73 -13.63
N ASP A 167 7.68 -19.88 -12.96
CA ASP A 167 8.72 -20.49 -12.12
C ASP A 167 9.35 -19.51 -11.11
N ILE A 168 8.52 -18.64 -10.52
CA ILE A 168 8.98 -17.65 -9.54
C ILE A 168 8.92 -18.28 -8.15
N ARG A 169 10.09 -18.50 -7.54
CA ARG A 169 10.18 -19.04 -6.18
C ARG A 169 9.56 -18.09 -5.15
N PHE A 170 8.89 -18.68 -4.16
CA PHE A 170 8.20 -17.97 -3.07
C PHE A 170 8.74 -18.36 -1.68
N PRO A 171 10.02 -18.06 -1.38
CA PRO A 171 10.63 -18.39 -0.09
C PRO A 171 9.99 -17.64 1.07
N GLY A 172 10.17 -18.18 2.27
CA GLY A 172 9.73 -17.55 3.50
C GLY A 172 9.38 -18.56 4.58
N ARG A 173 8.75 -18.07 5.65
CA ARG A 173 8.36 -18.82 6.83
C ARG A 173 6.86 -19.07 6.83
N THR A 174 6.46 -20.28 7.20
CA THR A 174 5.05 -20.65 7.32
C THR A 174 4.58 -20.60 8.76
N SER A 175 3.33 -20.16 8.98
CA SER A 175 2.69 -20.20 10.29
C SER A 175 3.49 -19.47 11.36
N VAL A 176 3.95 -18.26 11.03
CA VAL A 176 4.73 -17.40 11.97
C VAL A 176 3.87 -16.95 13.15
N GLU A 177 2.58 -16.73 12.91
CA GLU A 177 1.55 -16.56 13.91
C GLU A 177 0.29 -17.29 13.44
N ARG A 178 -0.58 -17.63 14.39
CA ARG A 178 -1.88 -18.23 14.12
C ARG A 178 -2.90 -17.58 15.04
N HIS A 179 -4.01 -17.15 14.48
CA HIS A 179 -5.04 -16.42 15.21
C HIS A 179 -6.37 -17.16 15.06
N ALA A 180 -7.08 -17.38 16.17
CA ALA A 180 -8.50 -17.64 16.11
C ALA A 180 -9.22 -16.29 16.01
N VAL A 181 -10.22 -16.19 15.13
CA VAL A 181 -10.91 -14.93 14.87
C VAL A 181 -12.41 -15.10 15.00
N ALA A 182 -13.08 -14.08 15.53
CA ALA A 182 -14.54 -14.01 15.57
C ALA A 182 -15.01 -12.59 15.25
N ALA A 183 -16.03 -12.47 14.42
CA ALA A 183 -16.83 -11.27 14.29
C ALA A 183 -18.13 -11.46 15.08
N LEU A 184 -18.39 -10.59 16.04
CA LEU A 184 -19.61 -10.62 16.84
C LEU A 184 -20.15 -9.22 17.09
N ARG A 185 -21.47 -9.09 17.14
CA ARG A 185 -22.13 -7.87 17.60
C ARG A 185 -22.23 -7.89 19.11
N VAL A 186 -21.67 -6.87 19.76
CA VAL A 186 -21.63 -6.77 21.24
C VAL A 186 -21.34 -5.34 21.67
N GLU A 187 -21.93 -4.93 22.79
CA GLU A 187 -21.59 -3.68 23.45
C GLU A 187 -20.36 -3.88 24.35
N LEU A 188 -19.30 -3.12 24.09
CA LEU A 188 -18.06 -3.12 24.86
C LEU A 188 -17.86 -1.74 25.54
N PRO A 189 -17.15 -1.69 26.69
CA PRO A 189 -17.05 -0.47 27.49
C PRO A 189 -16.16 0.64 26.90
N TRP A 190 -15.60 0.45 25.71
CA TRP A 190 -14.77 1.44 25.01
C TRP A 190 -15.26 1.57 23.57
N GLU A 191 -16.03 2.63 23.31
CA GLU A 191 -16.68 2.87 22.03
C GLU A 191 -15.67 3.33 20.96
N GLY A 192 -15.62 2.61 19.83
CA GLY A 192 -14.76 2.97 18.69
C GLY A 192 -13.25 2.81 18.92
N GLN A 193 -12.81 2.44 20.14
CA GLN A 193 -11.39 2.28 20.47
C GLN A 193 -10.93 0.84 20.25
N ALA A 194 -9.94 0.65 19.40
CA ALA A 194 -9.29 -0.65 19.23
C ALA A 194 -8.43 -1.00 20.46
N LEU A 195 -8.31 -2.29 20.76
CA LEU A 195 -7.64 -2.78 21.96
C LEU A 195 -6.67 -3.92 21.62
N LEU A 196 -5.51 -3.89 22.26
CA LEU A 196 -4.60 -5.02 22.42
C LEU A 196 -4.49 -5.37 23.90
N HIS A 197 -5.02 -6.52 24.32
CA HIS A 197 -4.94 -7.00 25.69
C HIS A 197 -4.00 -8.20 25.81
N ARG A 198 -2.86 -8.01 26.49
CA ARG A 198 -1.86 -9.05 26.78
C ARG A 198 -1.97 -9.58 28.20
N MET A 199 -1.86 -10.90 28.34
CA MET A 199 -1.90 -11.60 29.62
C MET A 199 -3.15 -11.24 30.47
N PRO A 200 -4.38 -11.33 29.92
CA PRO A 200 -5.59 -11.06 30.67
C PRO A 200 -5.66 -11.99 31.89
N PRO A 201 -5.95 -11.45 33.09
CA PRO A 201 -5.81 -12.18 34.36
C PRO A 201 -6.83 -13.32 34.52
N TRP A 202 -7.91 -13.33 33.73
CA TRP A 202 -8.94 -14.37 33.76
C TRP A 202 -8.64 -15.56 32.85
N ARG A 203 -7.58 -15.52 32.03
CA ARG A 203 -7.18 -16.68 31.21
C ARG A 203 -6.26 -17.60 32.02
N SER A 204 -6.84 -18.65 32.58
CA SER A 204 -6.12 -19.68 33.35
C SER A 204 -5.80 -20.95 32.54
N SER A 205 -6.27 -21.07 31.30
CA SER A 205 -6.11 -22.26 30.44
C SER A 205 -5.38 -21.94 29.10
N GLY A 206 -4.27 -22.64 28.84
CA GLY A 206 -3.52 -22.60 27.58
C GLY A 206 -2.07 -22.09 27.69
N PRO A 207 -1.09 -22.69 27.01
CA PRO A 207 0.31 -22.27 27.10
C PRO A 207 0.57 -21.04 26.20
N SER A 208 1.34 -20.09 26.73
CA SER A 208 1.81 -18.83 26.13
C SER A 208 0.80 -17.65 26.06
N ALA A 209 1.14 -16.63 26.86
CA ALA A 209 0.64 -15.25 26.92
C ALA A 209 -0.61 -14.93 26.08
N GLY A 210 -1.80 -15.05 26.67
CA GLY A 210 -3.07 -14.68 26.03
C GLY A 210 -3.05 -13.26 25.50
N GLU A 211 -2.85 -13.10 24.20
CA GLU A 211 -2.98 -11.83 23.50
C GLU A 211 -4.32 -11.84 22.79
N VAL A 212 -5.15 -10.85 23.08
CA VAL A 212 -6.45 -10.65 22.48
C VAL A 212 -6.48 -9.26 21.86
N THR A 213 -6.76 -9.19 20.57
CA THR A 213 -7.01 -7.92 19.89
C THR A 213 -8.50 -7.76 19.69
N ALA A 214 -9.07 -6.59 19.99
CA ALA A 214 -10.44 -6.22 19.66
C ALA A 214 -10.41 -4.99 18.75
N ARG A 215 -11.15 -5.03 17.65
CA ARG A 215 -11.23 -3.92 16.70
C ARG A 215 -12.67 -3.67 16.28
N PRO A 216 -13.15 -2.41 16.33
CA PRO A 216 -14.53 -2.09 16.00
C PRO A 216 -14.77 -2.15 14.48
N LEU A 217 -15.99 -2.53 14.13
CA LEU A 217 -16.57 -2.55 12.79
C LEU A 217 -17.94 -1.84 12.84
N PRO A 218 -18.55 -1.53 11.69
CA PRO A 218 -19.89 -0.95 11.64
C PRO A 218 -20.95 -1.78 12.39
N ASP A 219 -22.08 -1.15 12.74
CA ASP A 219 -23.26 -1.78 13.34
C ASP A 219 -23.02 -2.50 14.67
N GLY A 220 -22.12 -1.95 15.50
CA GLY A 220 -21.78 -2.52 16.81
C GLY A 220 -21.04 -3.87 16.72
N VAL A 221 -20.51 -4.20 15.55
CA VAL A 221 -19.73 -5.42 15.34
C VAL A 221 -18.30 -5.20 15.80
N TRP A 222 -17.71 -6.24 16.41
CA TRP A 222 -16.31 -6.26 16.81
C TRP A 222 -15.62 -7.49 16.21
N ARG A 223 -14.42 -7.28 15.68
CA ARG A 223 -13.50 -8.37 15.34
C ARG A 223 -12.58 -8.63 16.52
N LEU A 224 -12.66 -9.85 17.05
CA LEU A 224 -11.75 -10.35 18.08
C LEU A 224 -10.75 -11.33 17.47
N ASP A 225 -9.47 -11.17 17.80
CA ASP A 225 -8.38 -12.06 17.39
C ASP A 225 -7.63 -12.56 18.62
N TRP A 226 -7.58 -13.89 18.80
CA TRP A 226 -6.78 -14.54 19.83
C TRP A 226 -5.53 -15.15 19.21
N LEU A 227 -4.37 -14.67 19.64
CA LEU A 227 -3.11 -15.31 19.27
C LEU A 227 -3.08 -16.72 19.87
N LEU A 228 -2.89 -17.71 19.02
CA LEU A 228 -2.81 -19.11 19.39
C LEU A 228 -1.35 -19.51 19.63
N PRO A 229 -1.11 -20.48 20.54
CA PRO A 229 0.22 -21.03 20.72
C PRO A 229 0.77 -21.63 19.41
N PRO A 230 2.09 -21.71 19.27
CA PRO A 230 2.71 -22.47 18.18
C PRO A 230 2.21 -23.91 18.20
N GLY A 231 1.65 -24.39 17.08
CA GLY A 231 1.07 -25.73 17.00
C GLY A 231 0.01 -25.84 15.92
N LYS A 232 -0.47 -27.07 15.70
CA LYS A 232 -1.53 -27.38 14.72
C LYS A 232 -2.86 -27.77 15.37
N ASP A 233 -3.01 -27.52 16.67
CA ASP A 233 -4.19 -27.94 17.42
C ASP A 233 -5.46 -27.40 16.78
N LEU A 234 -6.46 -28.27 16.66
CA LEU A 234 -7.73 -27.90 16.06
C LEU A 234 -8.41 -26.85 16.96
N VAL A 235 -8.88 -25.77 16.35
CA VAL A 235 -9.76 -24.81 17.03
C VAL A 235 -11.18 -25.25 16.74
N THR A 236 -11.77 -26.01 17.65
CA THR A 236 -13.18 -26.40 17.56
C THR A 236 -14.09 -25.20 17.85
N PRO A 237 -15.32 -25.18 17.32
CA PRO A 237 -16.32 -24.16 17.65
C PRO A 237 -16.51 -23.96 19.16
N ASP A 238 -16.56 -25.04 19.95
CA ASP A 238 -16.77 -24.95 21.41
C ASP A 238 -15.64 -24.21 22.13
N ILE A 239 -14.39 -24.50 21.77
CA ILE A 239 -13.21 -23.76 22.27
C ILE A 239 -13.32 -22.27 21.93
N LEU A 240 -13.81 -21.92 20.75
CA LEU A 240 -13.94 -20.53 20.34
C LEU A 240 -15.06 -19.81 21.13
N VAL A 241 -16.22 -20.45 21.29
CA VAL A 241 -17.33 -19.92 22.10
C VAL A 241 -16.90 -19.74 23.56
N ALA A 242 -16.17 -20.70 24.13
CA ALA A 242 -15.60 -20.57 25.47
C ALA A 242 -14.65 -19.37 25.55
N ARG A 243 -13.75 -19.20 24.56
CA ARG A 243 -12.85 -18.04 24.49
C ARG A 243 -13.59 -16.71 24.40
N ILE A 244 -14.68 -16.64 23.62
CA ILE A 244 -15.53 -15.44 23.52
C ILE A 244 -16.12 -15.13 24.89
N ARG A 245 -16.82 -16.08 25.52
CA ARG A 245 -17.48 -15.89 26.82
C ARG A 245 -16.49 -15.46 27.92
N GLU A 246 -15.35 -16.14 28.04
CA GLU A 246 -14.29 -15.77 28.99
C GLU A 246 -13.77 -14.36 28.75
N THR A 247 -13.56 -13.99 27.49
CA THR A 247 -13.00 -12.67 27.12
C THR A 247 -13.99 -11.56 27.43
N LEU A 248 -15.25 -11.74 27.03
CA LEU A 248 -16.31 -10.78 27.29
C LEU A 248 -16.51 -10.61 28.79
N ALA A 249 -16.73 -11.71 29.53
CA ALA A 249 -16.86 -11.66 30.99
C ALA A 249 -15.69 -10.94 31.68
N GLY A 250 -14.46 -11.18 31.21
CA GLY A 250 -13.29 -10.52 31.77
C GLY A 250 -13.20 -9.01 31.49
N TRP A 251 -13.76 -8.54 30.37
CA TRP A 251 -13.80 -7.11 30.03
C TRP A 251 -14.98 -6.36 30.64
N THR A 252 -16.02 -7.06 31.08
CA THR A 252 -17.26 -6.49 31.64
C THR A 252 -17.51 -6.99 33.07
N ASP A 253 -16.47 -6.91 33.91
CA ASP A 253 -16.51 -7.14 35.36
C ASP A 253 -17.20 -8.45 35.82
N GLY A 254 -16.97 -9.53 35.06
CA GLY A 254 -17.44 -10.88 35.37
C GLY A 254 -18.80 -11.24 34.74
N THR A 255 -19.50 -10.30 34.14
CA THR A 255 -20.78 -10.56 33.45
C THR A 255 -20.54 -10.76 31.96
N THR A 256 -21.06 -11.81 31.34
CA THR A 256 -20.99 -11.94 29.87
C THR A 256 -22.15 -11.14 29.24
N PRO A 257 -21.91 -10.03 28.53
CA PRO A 257 -22.96 -9.32 27.80
C PRO A 257 -23.61 -10.21 26.73
N ALA A 258 -24.84 -9.87 26.35
CA ALA A 258 -25.47 -10.48 25.18
C ALA A 258 -24.65 -10.16 23.91
N TYR A 259 -24.52 -11.14 23.04
CA TYR A 259 -23.80 -10.98 21.77
C TYR A 259 -24.38 -11.86 20.67
N ASP A 260 -24.27 -11.40 19.42
CA ASP A 260 -24.58 -12.18 18.23
C ASP A 260 -23.28 -12.60 17.55
N LEU A 261 -23.01 -13.91 17.45
CA LEU A 261 -21.85 -14.42 16.71
C LEU A 261 -22.15 -14.47 15.20
N LEU A 262 -21.42 -13.70 14.40
CA LEU A 262 -21.68 -13.54 12.97
C LEU A 262 -20.81 -14.44 12.09
N ASP A 263 -19.51 -14.52 12.39
CA ASP A 263 -18.56 -15.31 11.61
C ASP A 263 -17.36 -15.69 12.47
N THR A 264 -16.72 -16.81 12.15
CA THR A 264 -15.54 -17.31 12.86
C THR A 264 -14.53 -17.91 11.90
N GLY A 265 -13.28 -17.96 12.33
CA GLY A 265 -12.26 -18.59 11.53
C GLY A 265 -10.94 -18.78 12.24
N VAL A 266 -10.00 -19.37 11.50
CA VAL A 266 -8.60 -19.46 11.91
C VAL A 266 -7.77 -18.83 10.80
N HIS A 267 -7.02 -17.79 11.16
CA HIS A 267 -6.12 -17.11 10.27
C HIS A 267 -4.68 -17.56 10.57
N THR A 268 -4.04 -18.20 9.59
CA THR A 268 -2.62 -18.57 9.70
C THR A 268 -1.78 -17.55 8.94
N VAL A 269 -0.86 -16.91 9.65
CA VAL A 269 0.01 -15.89 9.08
C VAL A 269 1.24 -16.54 8.49
N HIS A 270 1.60 -16.15 7.28
CA HIS A 270 2.82 -16.57 6.60
C HIS A 270 3.66 -15.33 6.29
N HIS A 271 4.99 -15.46 6.36
CA HIS A 271 5.92 -14.46 5.87
C HIS A 271 6.55 -15.00 4.60
N ARG A 272 6.18 -14.49 3.43
CA ARG A 272 6.74 -14.94 2.15
C ARG A 272 6.98 -13.77 1.22
N LEU A 273 7.99 -13.90 0.37
CA LEU A 273 8.34 -12.87 -0.60
C LEU A 273 8.78 -13.51 -1.91
N ALA A 274 8.14 -13.14 -3.02
CA ALA A 274 8.52 -13.61 -4.34
C ALA A 274 9.94 -13.14 -4.69
N ARG A 275 10.73 -14.03 -5.29
CA ARG A 275 12.10 -13.71 -5.70
C ARG A 275 12.14 -12.66 -6.79
N ARG A 276 11.16 -12.69 -7.70
CA ARG A 276 10.95 -11.71 -8.76
C ARG A 276 9.50 -11.26 -8.73
N TRP A 277 9.27 -9.97 -8.96
CA TRP A 277 7.95 -9.36 -9.10
C TRP A 277 7.65 -9.04 -10.56
N ARG A 278 8.68 -9.05 -11.42
CA ARG A 278 8.58 -8.94 -12.87
C ARG A 278 9.33 -10.08 -13.55
N ALA A 279 8.76 -10.63 -14.62
CA ALA A 279 9.37 -11.58 -15.53
C ALA A 279 8.94 -11.24 -16.96
N GLY A 280 9.71 -10.37 -17.63
CA GLY A 280 9.35 -9.84 -18.95
C GLY A 280 8.08 -8.99 -18.87
N ARG A 281 7.01 -9.49 -19.51
CA ARG A 281 5.69 -8.84 -19.53
C ARG A 281 4.77 -9.28 -18.41
N VAL A 282 5.22 -10.20 -17.55
CA VAL A 282 4.45 -10.71 -16.41
C VAL A 282 4.87 -10.03 -15.11
N PHE A 283 3.90 -9.58 -14.33
CA PHE A 283 4.08 -8.96 -13.02
C PHE A 283 3.30 -9.73 -11.94
N LEU A 284 3.66 -9.53 -10.68
CA LEU A 284 2.92 -10.04 -9.51
C LEU A 284 2.62 -8.89 -8.55
N ALA A 285 1.41 -8.85 -8.00
CA ALA A 285 0.99 -7.85 -7.01
C ALA A 285 0.21 -8.47 -5.84
N GLY A 286 0.28 -7.84 -4.66
CA GLY A 286 -0.43 -8.29 -3.46
C GLY A 286 0.01 -9.70 -3.00
N ASP A 287 -0.95 -10.51 -2.55
CA ASP A 287 -0.71 -11.85 -2.00
C ASP A 287 0.01 -12.82 -2.98
N ALA A 288 -0.03 -12.53 -4.29
CA ALA A 288 0.72 -13.26 -5.30
C ALA A 288 2.23 -12.97 -5.21
N ALA A 289 2.62 -11.77 -4.79
CA ALA A 289 4.00 -11.30 -4.67
C ALA A 289 4.58 -11.42 -3.26
N HIS A 290 3.76 -11.30 -2.22
CA HIS A 290 4.20 -11.32 -0.82
C HIS A 290 3.11 -11.76 0.14
N LEU A 291 3.48 -12.28 1.31
CA LEU A 291 2.57 -12.51 2.42
C LEU A 291 3.17 -11.90 3.68
N LEU A 292 2.37 -11.09 4.36
CA LEU A 292 2.64 -10.49 5.67
C LEU A 292 1.36 -10.58 6.53
N GLY A 293 1.44 -10.14 7.79
CA GLY A 293 0.29 -10.16 8.70
C GLY A 293 0.63 -10.31 10.18
N ALA A 294 1.89 -10.60 10.51
CA ALA A 294 2.30 -10.70 11.91
C ALA A 294 2.37 -9.30 12.54
N LEU A 295 2.25 -9.23 13.86
CA LEU A 295 2.41 -7.97 14.62
C LEU A 295 1.50 -6.84 14.12
N GLY A 296 0.29 -7.18 13.65
CA GLY A 296 -0.69 -6.20 13.19
C GLY A 296 -0.44 -5.61 11.80
N THR A 297 0.56 -6.08 11.06
CA THR A 297 0.82 -5.64 9.68
C THR A 297 -0.36 -5.97 8.75
N GLN A 298 -0.64 -5.09 7.77
CA GLN A 298 -1.83 -5.18 6.91
C GLN A 298 -1.45 -5.58 5.48
N GLY A 299 -1.58 -6.87 5.15
CA GLY A 299 -1.16 -7.39 3.84
C GLY A 299 -1.93 -6.81 2.66
N LEU A 300 -3.25 -6.64 2.82
CA LEU A 300 -4.07 -6.07 1.74
C LEU A 300 -3.72 -4.61 1.46
N ASP A 301 -3.46 -3.82 2.52
CA ASP A 301 -3.04 -2.41 2.43
C ASP A 301 -1.77 -2.25 1.57
N GLU A 302 -0.77 -3.12 1.76
CA GLU A 302 0.42 -3.17 0.89
C GLU A 302 0.11 -3.60 -0.54
N GLY A 303 -0.83 -4.52 -0.73
CA GLY A 303 -1.28 -4.93 -2.07
C GLY A 303 -1.96 -3.80 -2.84
N LEU A 304 -2.70 -2.92 -2.16
CA LEU A 304 -3.30 -1.74 -2.80
C LEU A 304 -2.22 -0.77 -3.29
N ARG A 305 -1.14 -0.57 -2.50
CA ARG A 305 0.02 0.24 -2.90
C ARG A 305 0.79 -0.38 -4.06
N ASP A 306 0.84 -1.71 -4.15
CA ASP A 306 1.42 -2.39 -5.31
C ASP A 306 0.64 -2.10 -6.58
N ALA A 307 -0.70 -2.12 -6.51
CA ALA A 307 -1.56 -1.83 -7.65
C ALA A 307 -1.39 -0.38 -8.12
N ASP A 308 -1.39 0.59 -7.20
CA ASP A 308 -1.21 2.02 -7.52
C ASP A 308 0.16 2.30 -8.15
N ASN A 309 1.23 1.77 -7.55
CA ASN A 309 2.59 1.92 -8.08
C ASN A 309 2.77 1.27 -9.46
N LEU A 310 2.14 0.13 -9.72
CA LEU A 310 2.25 -0.56 -11.01
C LEU A 310 1.40 0.12 -12.10
N ALA A 311 0.20 0.59 -11.76
CA ALA A 311 -0.73 1.17 -12.72
C ALA A 311 -0.12 2.36 -13.48
N TRP A 312 0.49 3.31 -12.77
CA TRP A 312 1.09 4.48 -13.41
C TRP A 312 2.35 4.18 -14.22
N LYS A 313 2.99 3.03 -14.00
CA LYS A 313 4.15 2.59 -14.78
C LYS A 313 3.73 1.84 -16.04
N LEU A 314 2.68 1.03 -15.93
CA LEU A 314 2.10 0.33 -17.07
C LEU A 314 1.41 1.28 -18.05
N ALA A 315 0.82 2.38 -17.56
CA ALA A 315 0.13 3.35 -18.42
C ALA A 315 1.01 3.98 -19.52
N PRO A 316 2.13 4.66 -19.20
CA PRO A 316 3.04 5.17 -20.23
C PRO A 316 3.65 4.04 -21.05
N ALA A 317 3.93 2.88 -20.45
CA ALA A 317 4.43 1.72 -21.19
C ALA A 317 3.44 1.21 -22.24
N TRP A 318 2.14 1.32 -21.97
CA TRP A 318 1.06 0.94 -22.87
C TRP A 318 0.81 2.01 -23.94
N HIS A 319 0.80 3.30 -23.57
CA HIS A 319 0.54 4.41 -24.48
C HIS A 319 1.70 4.73 -25.42
N HIS A 320 2.94 4.62 -24.94
CA HIS A 320 4.13 5.17 -25.62
C HIS A 320 5.23 4.13 -25.87
N GLY A 321 5.07 2.90 -25.38
CA GLY A 321 6.02 1.80 -25.62
C GLY A 321 7.01 1.58 -24.47
N HIS A 322 8.05 0.79 -24.71
CA HIS A 322 8.85 0.18 -23.65
C HIS A 322 9.73 1.16 -22.87
N HIS A 323 9.35 1.44 -21.62
CA HIS A 323 10.20 2.05 -20.60
C HIS A 323 10.70 0.97 -19.63
N GLU A 324 11.72 0.21 -20.03
CA GLU A 324 12.20 -0.95 -19.25
C GLU A 324 12.66 -0.56 -17.85
N ALA A 325 13.41 0.54 -17.71
CA ALA A 325 13.84 1.05 -16.41
C ALA A 325 12.64 1.46 -15.51
N LEU A 326 11.61 2.09 -16.10
CA LEU A 326 10.37 2.41 -15.40
C LEU A 326 9.65 1.15 -14.91
N LEU A 327 9.52 0.13 -15.75
CA LEU A 327 8.85 -1.12 -15.37
C LEU A 327 9.67 -1.94 -14.37
N ASP A 328 11.01 -1.92 -14.48
CA ASP A 328 11.91 -2.59 -13.53
C ASP A 328 11.90 -1.91 -12.16
N SER A 329 11.68 -0.59 -12.11
CA SER A 329 11.54 0.15 -10.86
C SER A 329 10.42 -0.39 -9.97
N TYR A 330 9.36 -1.00 -10.54
CA TYR A 330 8.27 -1.60 -9.76
C TYR A 330 8.81 -2.64 -8.76
N GLN A 331 9.66 -3.53 -9.24
CA GLN A 331 10.30 -4.52 -8.39
C GLN A 331 11.29 -3.87 -7.43
N ALA A 332 12.13 -2.95 -7.93
CA ALA A 332 13.15 -2.30 -7.10
C ALA A 332 12.52 -1.59 -5.88
N GLU A 333 11.42 -0.87 -6.10
CA GLU A 333 10.72 -0.07 -5.10
C GLU A 333 9.87 -0.93 -4.16
N ARG A 334 8.81 -1.58 -4.69
CA ARG A 334 7.80 -2.24 -3.87
C ARG A 334 8.35 -3.45 -3.14
N ARG A 335 9.19 -4.24 -3.81
CA ARG A 335 9.82 -5.39 -3.16
C ARG A 335 10.79 -4.95 -2.06
N ALA A 336 11.51 -3.84 -2.20
CA ALA A 336 12.42 -3.36 -1.16
C ALA A 336 11.66 -2.96 0.11
N VAL A 337 10.55 -2.22 -0.03
CA VAL A 337 9.67 -1.83 1.08
C VAL A 337 9.12 -3.06 1.80
N VAL A 338 8.52 -4.00 1.08
CA VAL A 338 7.96 -5.21 1.69
C VAL A 338 9.05 -6.09 2.31
N ALA A 339 10.22 -6.19 1.67
CA ALA A 339 11.35 -6.94 2.22
C ALA A 339 11.87 -6.32 3.53
N ALA A 340 11.97 -4.98 3.61
CA ALA A 340 12.38 -4.29 4.83
C ALA A 340 11.38 -4.54 5.96
N ARG A 341 10.08 -4.47 5.67
CA ARG A 341 9.02 -4.76 6.63
C ARG A 341 9.05 -6.21 7.12
N LEU A 342 9.24 -7.17 6.23
CA LEU A 342 9.38 -8.58 6.59
C LEU A 342 10.62 -8.82 7.46
N ARG A 343 11.76 -8.20 7.13
CA ARG A 343 12.97 -8.25 7.96
C ARG A 343 12.71 -7.69 9.36
N ALA A 344 12.07 -6.53 9.46
CA ALA A 344 11.71 -5.94 10.74
C ALA A 344 10.78 -6.85 11.56
N ALA A 345 9.73 -7.39 10.94
CA ALA A 345 8.81 -8.30 11.61
C ALA A 345 9.51 -9.59 12.08
N ASP A 346 10.36 -10.20 11.25
CA ASP A 346 11.13 -11.40 11.60
C ASP A 346 12.16 -11.15 12.71
N GLN A 347 12.73 -9.94 12.82
CA GLN A 347 13.62 -9.54 13.92
C GLN A 347 12.84 -9.29 15.22
N LEU A 348 11.65 -8.70 15.13
CA LEU A 348 10.81 -8.39 16.30
C LEU A 348 10.09 -9.62 16.87
N LEU A 349 9.70 -10.57 16.04
CA LEU A 349 8.94 -11.75 16.46
C LEU A 349 9.63 -12.54 17.59
N PRO A 350 10.93 -12.91 17.52
CA PRO A 350 11.62 -13.59 18.63
C PRO A 350 11.67 -12.76 19.92
N VAL A 351 11.75 -11.43 19.83
CA VAL A 351 11.79 -10.54 21.00
C VAL A 351 10.42 -10.47 21.69
N LEU A 352 9.36 -10.37 20.89
CA LEU A 352 7.98 -10.18 21.35
C LEU A 352 7.30 -11.49 21.74
N ARG A 353 7.58 -12.57 21.00
CA ARG A 353 6.96 -13.90 21.14
C ARG A 353 7.87 -14.95 21.78
N GLY A 354 9.18 -14.70 21.85
CA GLY A 354 10.15 -15.65 22.41
C GLY A 354 9.95 -15.86 23.91
N GLY A 355 9.62 -17.10 24.27
CA GLY A 355 9.71 -17.59 25.63
C GLY A 355 11.14 -18.02 25.95
N GLY A 356 11.89 -17.23 26.71
CA GLY A 356 12.93 -17.76 27.61
C GLY A 356 14.40 -17.40 27.37
N GLY A 357 14.87 -17.09 26.16
CA GLY A 357 16.32 -16.98 25.90
C GLY A 357 16.99 -15.67 26.36
N LEU A 358 16.56 -14.54 25.80
CA LEU A 358 17.17 -13.22 26.06
C LEU A 358 16.51 -12.45 27.22
N ARG A 359 15.33 -12.90 27.68
CA ARG A 359 14.60 -12.24 28.78
C ARG A 359 15.32 -12.29 30.13
N HIS A 360 16.26 -13.22 30.31
CA HIS A 360 17.02 -13.37 31.56
C HIS A 360 18.22 -12.41 31.67
N TYR A 361 18.75 -11.93 30.54
CA TYR A 361 19.99 -11.14 30.52
C TYR A 361 19.77 -9.62 30.53
N VAL A 362 18.54 -9.14 30.28
CA VAL A 362 18.22 -7.70 30.39
C VAL A 362 16.86 -7.49 31.10
N PRO A 363 16.82 -7.53 32.44
CA PRO A 363 15.64 -7.18 33.21
C PRO A 363 15.39 -5.66 33.05
N GLY A 364 14.44 -5.27 32.20
CA GLY A 364 14.07 -3.86 31.97
C GLY A 364 13.67 -3.54 30.53
N ALA A 365 14.20 -4.28 29.54
CA ALA A 365 13.91 -4.03 28.12
C ALA A 365 12.48 -4.41 27.71
N ALA A 366 11.76 -5.20 28.51
CA ALA A 366 10.43 -5.71 28.17
C ALA A 366 9.31 -4.63 28.14
N ARG A 367 9.50 -3.45 28.75
CA ARG A 367 8.51 -2.36 28.70
C ARG A 367 8.58 -1.56 27.40
N GLY A 368 9.77 -1.40 26.80
CA GLY A 368 9.96 -0.64 25.56
C GLY A 368 9.43 -1.35 24.31
N HIS A 369 9.36 -2.69 24.33
CA HIS A 369 8.93 -3.47 23.16
C HIS A 369 7.41 -3.56 22.98
N ASP A 370 6.60 -3.22 24.01
CA ASP A 370 5.13 -3.30 23.90
C ASP A 370 4.56 -2.21 22.96
N ALA A 371 5.27 -1.08 22.80
CA ALA A 371 4.95 -0.08 21.78
C ALA A 371 5.13 -0.63 20.35
N LEU A 372 6.11 -1.52 20.12
CA LEU A 372 6.35 -2.11 18.79
C LEU A 372 5.23 -3.06 18.36
N LEU A 373 4.39 -3.53 19.30
CA LEU A 373 3.20 -4.30 18.97
C LEU A 373 2.06 -3.43 18.43
N THR A 374 2.07 -2.13 18.69
CA THR A 374 1.05 -1.20 18.19
C THR A 374 1.40 -0.63 16.82
N ASP A 375 2.69 -0.54 16.51
CA ASP A 375 3.25 0.00 15.26
C ASP A 375 2.56 -0.57 14.01
N GLY A 376 2.47 -1.89 13.88
CA GLY A 376 1.83 -2.52 12.72
C GLY A 376 0.33 -2.20 12.62
N HIS A 377 -0.37 -2.12 13.76
CA HIS A 377 -1.79 -1.78 13.82
C HIS A 377 -2.06 -0.32 13.50
N LEU A 378 -1.15 0.59 13.85
CA LEU A 378 -1.31 2.03 13.68
C LEU A 378 -0.57 2.62 12.48
N GLY A 379 0.21 1.81 11.75
CA GLY A 379 0.90 2.26 10.55
C GLY A 379 2.13 3.08 10.90
N ARG A 380 2.82 2.70 11.97
CA ARG A 380 3.98 3.40 12.52
C ARG A 380 5.18 2.47 12.54
N GLY A 381 6.37 3.07 12.70
CA GLY A 381 7.61 2.33 12.87
C GLY A 381 7.98 1.43 11.67
N PRO A 382 8.99 0.56 11.84
CA PRO A 382 9.57 -0.21 10.74
C PRO A 382 8.64 -1.30 10.18
N VAL A 383 7.57 -1.64 10.91
CA VAL A 383 6.58 -2.65 10.49
C VAL A 383 5.31 -2.05 9.90
N GLY A 384 4.97 -0.80 10.23
CA GLY A 384 3.70 -0.18 9.84
C GLY A 384 3.81 1.07 8.98
N ALA A 385 4.89 1.85 9.08
CA ALA A 385 5.02 3.13 8.38
C ALA A 385 5.01 2.96 6.86
N PRO A 386 4.53 3.94 6.08
CA PRO A 386 4.66 3.96 4.63
C PRO A 386 6.12 3.79 4.20
N GLY A 387 6.35 3.07 3.10
CA GLY A 387 7.69 2.91 2.56
C GLY A 387 8.15 4.15 1.80
N ALA A 388 9.46 4.34 1.71
CA ALA A 388 10.09 5.33 0.84
C ALA A 388 10.88 4.63 -0.28
N TYR A 389 11.01 5.32 -1.41
CA TYR A 389 11.72 4.89 -2.61
C TYR A 389 13.03 5.67 -2.82
N ALA A 390 13.74 5.97 -1.73
CA ALA A 390 14.99 6.74 -1.78
C ALA A 390 16.02 6.11 -2.74
N ASP A 391 16.13 4.78 -2.73
CA ASP A 391 17.03 4.01 -3.58
C ASP A 391 16.40 3.61 -4.94
N SER A 392 15.35 4.31 -5.38
CA SER A 392 14.73 4.02 -6.68
C SER A 392 15.70 4.31 -7.82
N PRO A 393 15.74 3.46 -8.87
CA PRO A 393 16.45 3.80 -10.10
C PRO A 393 15.87 5.02 -10.82
N LEU A 394 14.69 5.51 -10.41
CA LEU A 394 14.02 6.69 -10.96
C LEU A 394 14.38 7.99 -10.23
N THR A 395 15.21 7.92 -9.19
CA THR A 395 15.66 9.10 -8.46
C THR A 395 16.62 9.90 -9.35
N PRO A 396 16.38 11.20 -9.59
CA PRO A 396 17.29 12.02 -10.39
C PRO A 396 18.66 12.15 -9.74
N ARG A 397 19.71 12.19 -10.55
CA ARG A 397 21.09 12.39 -10.09
C ARG A 397 21.52 13.84 -10.31
N HIS A 398 22.06 14.48 -9.28
CA HIS A 398 22.73 15.78 -9.33
C HIS A 398 21.90 16.91 -9.97
N LEU A 399 20.92 17.43 -9.22
CA LEU A 399 20.17 18.63 -9.59
C LEU A 399 20.80 19.86 -8.92
N GLU A 400 21.11 20.90 -9.70
CA GLU A 400 21.86 22.07 -9.19
C GLU A 400 21.07 22.89 -8.16
N ALA A 401 19.75 22.99 -8.34
CA ALA A 401 18.89 23.79 -7.49
C ALA A 401 18.08 22.97 -6.48
N GLU A 402 18.44 21.72 -6.22
CA GLU A 402 17.72 20.88 -5.25
C GLU A 402 17.82 21.44 -3.82
N ILE A 403 16.68 21.44 -3.13
CA ILE A 403 16.54 21.90 -1.75
C ILE A 403 15.87 20.84 -0.90
N GLN A 404 16.18 20.84 0.39
CA GLN A 404 15.54 19.96 1.35
C GLN A 404 14.18 20.52 1.78
N VAL A 405 13.24 19.60 2.01
CA VAL A 405 11.91 19.84 2.59
C VAL A 405 11.64 18.78 3.66
N ASP A 406 10.59 18.93 4.46
CA ASP A 406 10.33 17.99 5.57
C ASP A 406 9.98 16.57 5.08
N THR A 407 9.49 16.45 3.85
CA THR A 407 9.22 15.17 3.18
C THR A 407 10.49 14.66 2.52
N PRO A 408 11.04 13.51 2.93
CA PRO A 408 12.20 12.95 2.26
C PRO A 408 11.89 12.53 0.82
N PHE A 409 12.85 12.69 -0.10
CA PHE A 409 12.68 12.24 -1.48
C PHE A 409 12.37 10.73 -1.55
N GLY A 410 11.52 10.36 -2.50
CA GLY A 410 10.94 9.04 -2.61
C GLY A 410 9.91 8.69 -1.55
N SER A 411 9.54 9.59 -0.62
CA SER A 411 8.47 9.34 0.36
C SER A 411 7.12 9.87 -0.12
N PRO A 412 5.99 9.36 0.41
CA PRO A 412 4.66 9.92 0.14
C PRO A 412 4.59 11.40 0.54
N VAL A 413 3.99 12.22 -0.33
CA VAL A 413 3.82 13.66 -0.09
C VAL A 413 2.82 13.94 1.04
N ALA A 414 3.03 15.06 1.73
CA ALA A 414 2.02 15.61 2.62
C ALA A 414 0.81 16.09 1.79
N ASP A 415 -0.39 15.83 2.27
CA ASP A 415 -1.59 16.31 1.60
C ASP A 415 -1.88 17.75 1.98
N VAL A 416 -1.56 18.64 1.04
CA VAL A 416 -1.80 20.07 1.16
C VAL A 416 -2.89 20.49 0.19
N ARG A 417 -3.57 21.58 0.54
CA ARG A 417 -4.52 22.20 -0.37
C ARG A 417 -3.79 22.84 -1.54
N VAL A 418 -4.23 22.53 -2.75
CA VAL A 418 -3.67 23.04 -4.00
C VAL A 418 -4.73 23.71 -4.85
N THR A 419 -4.28 24.65 -5.68
CA THR A 419 -5.06 25.27 -6.74
C THR A 419 -4.67 24.61 -8.06
N ALA A 420 -5.64 24.03 -8.75
CA ALA A 420 -5.44 23.45 -10.08
C ALA A 420 -5.53 24.52 -11.17
N GLU A 421 -5.11 24.18 -12.39
CA GLU A 421 -5.11 25.10 -13.55
C GLU A 421 -6.49 25.70 -13.86
N ASP A 422 -7.57 24.95 -13.57
CA ASP A 422 -8.96 25.40 -13.73
C ASP A 422 -9.42 26.38 -12.62
N GLY A 423 -8.55 26.69 -11.66
CA GLY A 423 -8.82 27.56 -10.51
C GLY A 423 -9.62 26.89 -9.38
N SER A 424 -9.84 25.58 -9.45
CA SER A 424 -10.44 24.82 -8.35
C SER A 424 -9.44 24.63 -7.21
N PHE A 425 -9.96 24.66 -5.98
CA PHE A 425 -9.19 24.34 -4.79
C PHE A 425 -9.52 22.91 -4.37
N VAL A 426 -8.51 22.05 -4.37
CA VAL A 426 -8.63 20.61 -4.10
C VAL A 426 -7.49 20.16 -3.20
N GLN A 427 -7.56 18.94 -2.68
CA GLN A 427 -6.41 18.35 -2.00
C GLN A 427 -5.42 17.80 -3.02
N LEU A 428 -4.12 17.87 -2.72
CA LEU A 428 -3.06 17.34 -3.60
C LEU A 428 -3.32 15.87 -3.94
N ARG A 429 -3.79 15.07 -2.97
CA ARG A 429 -4.12 13.66 -3.17
C ARG A 429 -5.20 13.42 -4.21
N ASP A 430 -6.12 14.37 -4.44
CA ASP A 430 -7.23 14.23 -5.39
C ASP A 430 -6.76 14.30 -6.87
N ARG A 431 -5.53 14.80 -7.08
CA ARG A 431 -4.88 14.89 -8.40
C ARG A 431 -4.02 13.68 -8.75
N LEU A 432 -3.77 12.77 -7.80
CA LEU A 432 -2.98 11.56 -8.01
C LEU A 432 -3.70 10.54 -8.93
N GLY A 433 -2.91 9.68 -9.56
CA GLY A 433 -3.41 8.56 -10.38
C GLY A 433 -4.13 8.98 -11.67
N ARG A 434 -3.70 10.09 -12.29
CA ARG A 434 -4.27 10.64 -13.54
C ARG A 434 -3.32 10.55 -14.75
N GLY A 435 -2.27 9.72 -14.65
CA GLY A 435 -1.30 9.53 -15.74
C GLY A 435 -0.42 10.74 -16.02
N ALA A 436 -0.36 11.71 -15.09
CA ALA A 436 0.46 12.91 -15.21
C ALA A 436 1.34 13.09 -13.98
N LEU A 437 2.55 13.61 -14.19
CA LEU A 437 3.39 14.13 -13.11
C LEU A 437 2.72 15.37 -12.51
N LEU A 438 2.92 15.63 -11.22
CA LEU A 438 2.43 16.87 -10.61
C LEU A 438 3.60 17.81 -10.33
N VAL A 439 3.48 19.04 -10.81
CA VAL A 439 4.45 20.11 -10.57
C VAL A 439 3.80 21.13 -9.64
N VAL A 440 4.24 21.20 -8.39
CA VAL A 440 3.62 22.03 -7.35
C VAL A 440 4.50 23.24 -7.07
N LEU A 441 4.01 24.44 -7.38
CA LEU A 441 4.65 25.69 -6.98
C LEU A 441 4.18 26.09 -5.57
N ILE A 442 5.12 26.36 -4.67
CA ILE A 442 4.84 26.95 -3.37
C ILE A 442 4.81 28.46 -3.52
N ALA A 443 3.63 29.07 -3.43
CA ALA A 443 3.46 30.51 -3.59
C ALA A 443 2.56 31.05 -2.46
N PRO A 444 3.14 31.56 -1.37
CA PRO A 444 2.37 32.18 -0.30
C PRO A 444 1.59 33.40 -0.82
N GLY A 445 0.36 33.58 -0.33
CA GLY A 445 -0.48 34.73 -0.68
C GLY A 445 -1.29 34.58 -1.97
N THR A 446 -1.36 33.38 -2.56
CA THR A 446 -2.17 33.11 -3.76
C THR A 446 -3.67 33.11 -3.49
N GLY A 447 -4.12 33.03 -2.23
CA GLY A 447 -5.52 33.26 -1.85
C GLY A 447 -6.07 34.66 -2.22
N VAL A 448 -5.21 35.60 -2.64
CA VAL A 448 -5.56 36.97 -3.05
C VAL A 448 -5.64 37.14 -4.59
N TRP A 449 -5.27 36.13 -5.36
CA TRP A 449 -5.13 36.27 -6.81
C TRP A 449 -6.45 35.96 -7.51
N ASP A 450 -6.96 36.92 -8.30
CA ASP A 450 -8.20 36.74 -9.06
C ASP A 450 -8.06 35.56 -10.05
N ARG A 451 -9.03 34.65 -10.04
CA ARG A 451 -9.05 33.33 -10.71
C ARG A 451 -8.63 33.37 -12.18
N LYS A 452 -8.76 34.51 -12.85
CA LYS A 452 -8.53 34.67 -14.29
C LYS A 452 -7.12 35.08 -14.68
N HIS A 453 -6.25 35.49 -13.75
CA HIS A 453 -4.97 36.11 -14.10
C HIS A 453 -3.74 35.49 -13.43
N TRP A 454 -3.88 34.50 -12.55
CA TRP A 454 -2.74 33.99 -11.79
C TRP A 454 -1.71 33.26 -12.65
N VAL A 455 -2.16 32.49 -13.65
CA VAL A 455 -1.28 31.83 -14.63
C VAL A 455 -0.44 32.84 -15.44
N SER A 456 -0.93 34.07 -15.59
CA SER A 456 -0.26 35.13 -16.37
C SER A 456 0.71 36.00 -15.58
N ALA A 457 0.81 35.84 -14.26
CA ALA A 457 1.54 36.76 -13.39
C ALA A 457 2.80 36.17 -12.75
N GLY A 458 3.83 37.02 -12.59
CA GLY A 458 5.08 36.68 -11.94
C GLY A 458 5.85 35.54 -12.63
N VAL A 459 6.15 34.49 -11.86
CA VAL A 459 6.97 33.35 -12.27
C VAL A 459 6.15 32.30 -13.07
N MET A 460 4.82 32.41 -13.07
CA MET A 460 3.90 31.42 -13.64
C MET A 460 4.05 31.18 -15.15
N PRO A 461 4.18 32.19 -16.03
CA PRO A 461 4.34 31.94 -17.46
C PRO A 461 5.60 31.12 -17.78
N ARG A 462 6.68 31.37 -17.05
CA ARG A 462 7.93 30.62 -17.19
C ARG A 462 7.80 29.18 -16.70
N LEU A 463 7.09 28.97 -15.59
CA LEU A 463 6.83 27.62 -15.08
C LEU A 463 5.91 26.85 -16.01
N ALA A 464 4.80 27.45 -16.45
CA ALA A 464 3.87 26.82 -17.38
C ALA A 464 4.56 26.42 -18.70
N ALA A 465 5.43 27.28 -19.24
CA ALA A 465 6.25 26.93 -20.40
C ALA A 465 7.22 25.77 -20.12
N ALA A 466 7.82 25.71 -18.93
CA ALA A 466 8.68 24.60 -18.53
C ALA A 466 7.90 23.28 -18.37
N VAL A 467 6.72 23.32 -17.74
CA VAL A 467 5.82 22.16 -17.55
C VAL A 467 5.33 21.63 -18.90
N ALA A 468 4.92 22.53 -19.81
CA ALA A 468 4.49 22.15 -21.15
C ALA A 468 5.61 21.56 -22.03
N ALA A 469 6.88 21.83 -21.69
CA ALA A 469 8.04 21.29 -22.39
C ALA A 469 8.54 19.95 -21.80
N LEU A 470 7.91 19.43 -20.75
CA LEU A 470 8.30 18.16 -20.14
C LEU A 470 8.05 16.99 -21.10
N PRO A 471 8.85 15.91 -21.00
CA PRO A 471 8.74 14.75 -21.89
C PRO A 471 7.46 13.92 -21.66
N HIS A 472 6.65 14.28 -20.66
CA HIS A 472 5.45 13.56 -20.26
C HIS A 472 4.36 14.52 -19.80
N PRO A 473 3.07 14.14 -19.87
CA PRO A 473 1.99 14.92 -19.29
C PRO A 473 2.30 15.27 -17.84
N ALA A 474 2.17 16.55 -17.54
CA ALA A 474 2.38 17.10 -16.22
C ALA A 474 1.30 18.14 -15.93
N GLU A 475 0.80 18.13 -14.70
CA GLU A 475 -0.19 19.09 -14.22
C GLU A 475 0.49 20.12 -13.33
N LEU A 476 0.24 21.40 -13.61
CA LEU A 476 0.73 22.50 -12.78
C LEU A 476 -0.26 22.81 -11.65
N LEU A 477 0.25 22.78 -10.42
CA LEU A 477 -0.50 23.04 -9.20
C LEU A 477 0.18 24.16 -8.40
N VAL A 478 -0.61 24.87 -7.59
CA VAL A 478 -0.10 25.90 -6.68
C VAL A 478 -0.57 25.66 -5.26
N ALA A 479 0.35 25.63 -4.31
CA ALA A 479 0.05 25.53 -2.88
C ALA A 479 0.47 26.82 -2.15
N GLU A 480 -0.29 27.23 -1.15
CA GLU A 480 0.11 28.36 -0.29
C GLU A 480 1.34 28.04 0.56
N GLY A 481 1.52 26.76 0.89
CA GLY A 481 2.62 26.25 1.68
C GLY A 481 2.76 24.74 1.55
N TYR A 482 3.96 24.23 1.85
CA TYR A 482 4.25 22.82 1.98
C TYR A 482 5.27 22.62 3.12
N PRO A 483 5.18 21.55 3.93
CA PRO A 483 6.08 21.33 5.07
C PRO A 483 7.57 21.43 4.70
N GLY A 484 8.28 22.36 5.34
CA GLY A 484 9.71 22.62 5.12
C GLY A 484 10.08 23.29 3.78
N ALA A 485 9.11 23.57 2.91
CA ALA A 485 9.38 24.16 1.59
C ALA A 485 9.38 25.70 1.64
N PRO A 486 10.45 26.37 1.17
CA PRO A 486 10.49 27.83 1.11
C PRO A 486 9.56 28.38 0.02
N ALA A 487 9.21 29.66 0.14
CA ALA A 487 8.43 30.36 -0.87
C ALA A 487 9.10 30.30 -2.25
N HIS A 488 8.28 30.13 -3.29
CA HIS A 488 8.65 29.98 -4.69
C HIS A 488 9.46 28.73 -5.04
N SER A 489 9.49 27.74 -4.16
CA SER A 489 10.01 26.41 -4.50
C SER A 489 9.06 25.64 -5.42
N VAL A 490 9.62 24.71 -6.20
CA VAL A 490 8.86 23.85 -7.13
C VAL A 490 9.10 22.39 -6.76
N LEU A 491 8.03 21.66 -6.46
CA LEU A 491 8.09 20.23 -6.18
C LEU A 491 7.68 19.44 -7.41
N LEU A 492 8.37 18.34 -7.68
CA LEU A 492 7.95 17.35 -8.67
C LEU A 492 7.47 16.09 -7.95
N VAL A 493 6.25 15.65 -8.23
CA VAL A 493 5.58 14.52 -7.56
C VAL A 493 5.13 13.51 -8.60
N ARG A 494 5.32 12.22 -8.30
CA ARG A 494 4.88 11.11 -9.14
C ARG A 494 3.36 10.92 -9.11
N PRO A 495 2.77 10.22 -10.10
CA PRO A 495 1.34 9.94 -10.10
C PRO A 495 0.87 9.09 -8.91
N ASP A 496 1.78 8.29 -8.32
CA ASP A 496 1.54 7.51 -7.09
C ASP A 496 1.86 8.27 -5.80
N GLY A 497 2.04 9.60 -5.86
CA GLY A 497 2.14 10.46 -4.69
C GLY A 497 3.49 10.48 -3.99
N HIS A 498 4.56 10.03 -4.64
CA HIS A 498 5.91 10.08 -4.06
C HIS A 498 6.67 11.31 -4.57
N LEU A 499 7.33 12.03 -3.65
CA LEU A 499 8.13 13.21 -3.97
C LEU A 499 9.39 12.80 -4.75
N VAL A 500 9.60 13.39 -5.93
CA VAL A 500 10.81 13.16 -6.74
C VAL A 500 11.94 14.09 -6.30
N THR A 501 11.67 15.40 -6.29
CA THR A 501 12.63 16.45 -5.92
C THR A 501 11.89 17.73 -5.54
N ALA A 502 12.59 18.65 -4.89
CA ALA A 502 12.16 20.02 -4.64
C ALA A 502 13.25 20.99 -5.10
N LEU A 503 12.88 22.01 -5.87
CA LEU A 503 13.81 22.95 -6.51
C LEU A 503 13.64 24.37 -5.98
N ASN A 504 14.75 25.09 -5.85
CA ASN A 504 14.75 26.51 -5.53
C ASN A 504 14.38 27.36 -6.75
N GLY A 505 13.10 27.71 -6.88
CA GLY A 505 12.59 28.48 -8.00
C GLY A 505 12.41 27.65 -9.27
N VAL A 506 11.98 28.33 -10.34
CA VAL A 506 11.78 27.68 -11.64
C VAL A 506 13.12 27.47 -12.33
N ARG A 507 13.51 26.20 -12.43
CA ARG A 507 14.71 25.72 -13.12
C ARG A 507 14.30 24.72 -14.20
N PRO A 508 14.06 25.18 -15.45
CA PRO A 508 13.54 24.30 -16.50
C PRO A 508 14.44 23.09 -16.80
N ALA A 509 15.77 23.26 -16.76
CA ALA A 509 16.72 22.18 -16.99
C ALA A 509 16.64 21.10 -15.90
N ASP A 510 16.70 21.49 -14.63
CA ASP A 510 16.57 20.56 -13.50
C ASP A 510 15.19 19.87 -13.48
N LEU A 511 14.12 20.61 -13.79
CA LEU A 511 12.76 20.05 -13.85
C LEU A 511 12.63 19.03 -14.98
N TYR A 512 13.21 19.31 -16.16
CA TYR A 512 13.23 18.39 -17.29
C TYR A 512 14.02 17.12 -16.94
N ALA A 513 15.24 17.27 -16.40
CA ALA A 513 16.07 16.14 -15.98
C ALA A 513 15.39 15.28 -14.92
N ALA A 514 14.71 15.90 -13.96
CA ALA A 514 13.95 15.18 -12.94
C ALA A 514 12.75 14.42 -13.52
N ALA A 515 12.02 15.03 -14.46
CA ALA A 515 10.89 14.38 -15.14
C ALA A 515 11.35 13.21 -16.03
N GLU A 516 12.47 13.37 -16.73
CA GLU A 516 13.08 12.32 -17.55
C GLU A 516 13.56 11.13 -16.70
N ALA A 517 14.27 11.40 -15.59
CA ALA A 517 14.69 10.38 -14.64
C ALA A 517 13.50 9.60 -14.05
N THR A 518 12.39 10.30 -13.76
CA THR A 518 11.17 9.69 -13.23
C THR A 518 10.57 8.63 -14.16
N LEU A 519 10.84 8.72 -15.46
CA LEU A 519 10.40 7.74 -16.48
C LEU A 519 11.48 6.73 -16.88
N GLY A 520 12.62 6.74 -16.20
CA GLY A 520 13.76 5.89 -16.52
C GLY A 520 14.43 6.28 -17.84
N GLY A 521 14.38 7.56 -18.21
CA GLY A 521 15.21 8.12 -19.29
C GLY A 521 16.69 7.95 -19.00
N ALA A 522 17.51 7.93 -20.06
CA ALA A 522 18.93 7.60 -19.95
C ALA A 522 19.63 8.58 -18.99
N VAL A 523 20.40 8.02 -18.05
CA VAL A 523 21.51 8.77 -17.46
C VAL A 523 22.39 9.18 -18.65
N PRO A 524 22.76 10.45 -18.83
CA PRO A 524 23.72 10.81 -19.87
C PRO A 524 25.02 10.05 -19.59
N GLU A 525 25.26 8.96 -20.32
CA GLU A 525 26.45 8.10 -20.24
C GLU A 525 27.75 8.87 -20.55
N GLU A 526 27.64 10.13 -20.98
CA GLU A 526 28.78 10.97 -21.35
C GLU A 526 29.67 11.35 -20.17
N LYS A 527 29.20 11.30 -18.90
CA LYS A 527 30.05 11.64 -17.74
C LYS A 527 30.76 10.46 -17.08
N GLU A 528 30.17 9.26 -17.03
CA GLU A 528 30.87 8.07 -16.49
C GLU A 528 32.00 7.63 -17.44
N GLN A 529 31.81 7.76 -18.76
CA GLN A 529 32.89 7.50 -19.73
C GLN A 529 33.96 8.59 -19.76
N GLU A 530 33.64 9.85 -19.41
CA GLU A 530 34.64 10.92 -19.26
C GLU A 530 35.42 10.83 -17.94
N GLU A 531 34.81 10.36 -16.86
CA GLU A 531 35.49 10.08 -15.59
C GLU A 531 36.39 8.85 -15.69
N GLU A 532 35.94 7.74 -16.30
CA GLU A 532 36.81 6.58 -16.58
C GLU A 532 37.97 6.94 -17.52
N LYS A 533 37.72 7.74 -18.57
CA LYS A 533 38.79 8.22 -19.46
C LYS A 533 39.75 9.20 -18.78
N LYS A 534 39.28 10.00 -17.80
CA LYS A 534 40.15 10.88 -17.01
C LYS A 534 41.03 10.09 -16.03
N GLU A 535 40.47 9.08 -15.37
CA GLU A 535 41.23 8.19 -14.48
C GLU A 535 42.26 7.36 -15.27
N GLU A 536 41.92 6.86 -16.46
CA GLU A 536 42.87 6.16 -17.34
C GLU A 536 43.97 7.10 -17.89
N ALA A 537 43.64 8.37 -18.18
CA ALA A 537 44.62 9.36 -18.65
C ALA A 537 45.58 9.82 -17.54
N GLU A 538 45.12 9.93 -16.29
CA GLU A 538 45.98 10.25 -15.15
C GLU A 538 46.88 9.08 -14.76
N ALA A 539 46.39 7.83 -14.85
CA ALA A 539 47.19 6.62 -14.61
C ALA A 539 48.27 6.39 -15.69
N GLY A 540 48.02 6.82 -16.94
CA GLY A 540 48.96 6.67 -18.05
C GLY A 540 50.12 7.68 -18.07
N SER A 541 50.02 8.81 -17.35
CA SER A 541 51.06 9.87 -17.37
C SER A 541 52.18 9.68 -16.33
N GLY A 542 52.03 8.71 -15.40
CA GLY A 542 53.00 8.43 -14.34
C GLY A 542 54.15 7.49 -14.73
N VAL A 543 54.21 7.01 -15.97
CA VAL A 543 55.28 6.14 -16.47
C VAL A 543 55.90 6.74 -17.73
N ARG A 544 56.83 7.67 -17.55
CA ARG A 544 57.92 7.95 -18.51
C ARG A 544 59.09 8.64 -17.83
#